data_AF-A0A6I5I3W9-F1
#
_entry.id   AF-A0A6I5I3W9-F1
#
_cell.length_a   1.000
_cell.length_b   1.000
_cell.length_c   1.000
_cell.angle_alpha   90.00
_cell.angle_beta   90.00
_cell.angle_gamma   90.00
#
_symmetry.space_group_name_H-M   'P 1'
#
loop_
_entity.id
_entity.type
_entity.pdbx_description
1 polymer ?
#
loop_
_entity_poly.entity_id
_entity_poly.type
_entity_poly.pdbx_seq_one_letter_code
_entity_poly.pdbx_strand_id
1 'polypeptide(L)'
;MTAYDAIVLAGGAAKRLGGADKPGLRVGGRALLDRVLAACADAGSTVVVGGRRPTVRAVTWAREEPHGGGPLAALGAGMRHTSAQYVVVLSADLPFLGADTVRALLAASAPGTGVDGALCTDEGGRDQPLVAVYRAEPLRRELALLAAEHGGLAGLPLRLLTHELTLCRVPAGPLASFDCDTWEDIASARARIREHGTVLDEWITAVKDELGIDLDVDTGLLLDLARDAAHGVARPAAPLTTFLVGYAAGKASGDGGGPEVVAEAARKAAALALRWADETGSP
;
A
#
# COMPACT_ATOMS: atom_id res chain seq x y z
N MET A 1 -4.19 -13.74 12.22
CA MET A 1 -3.47 -12.45 12.04
C MET A 1 -3.70 -11.61 13.29
N THR A 2 -2.68 -10.87 13.73
CA THR A 2 -2.81 -9.95 14.87
C THR A 2 -3.76 -8.81 14.49
N ALA A 3 -4.85 -8.62 15.23
CA ALA A 3 -5.79 -7.53 14.95
C ALA A 3 -5.17 -6.17 15.28
N TYR A 4 -5.35 -5.19 14.39
CA TYR A 4 -4.76 -3.86 14.51
C TYR A 4 -5.66 -2.79 13.89
N ASP A 5 -5.48 -1.55 14.35
CA ASP A 5 -6.03 -0.34 13.70
C ASP A 5 -4.90 0.43 13.03
N ALA A 6 -5.21 1.21 11.99
CA ALA A 6 -4.24 2.03 11.27
C ALA A 6 -4.51 3.53 11.46
N ILE A 7 -3.45 4.30 11.64
CA ILE A 7 -3.45 5.77 11.61
C ILE A 7 -2.52 6.20 10.47
N VAL A 8 -3.07 6.90 9.48
CA VAL A 8 -2.32 7.47 8.36
C VAL A 8 -2.27 8.98 8.52
N LEU A 9 -1.07 9.54 8.69
CA LEU A 9 -0.86 10.98 8.79
C LEU A 9 -0.75 11.58 7.39
N ALA A 10 -1.84 12.20 6.93
CA ALA A 10 -1.98 12.84 5.62
C ALA A 10 -1.97 14.39 5.72
N GLY A 11 -1.32 14.90 6.77
CA GLY A 11 -1.12 16.32 7.01
C GLY A 11 0.26 16.80 6.56
N GLY A 12 0.49 18.10 6.66
CA GLY A 12 1.75 18.75 6.30
C GLY A 12 1.55 19.86 5.28
N ALA A 13 2.33 20.94 5.42
CA ALA A 13 2.19 22.12 4.57
C ALA A 13 2.80 21.94 3.16
N ALA A 14 3.43 20.80 2.87
CA ALA A 14 4.08 20.48 1.60
C ALA A 14 4.92 21.66 1.04
N LYS A 15 5.65 22.37 1.93
CA LYS A 15 6.32 23.65 1.59
C LYS A 15 7.30 23.49 0.42
N ARG A 16 8.00 22.36 0.38
CA ARG A 16 8.96 21.99 -0.67
C ARG A 16 8.31 21.60 -2.00
N LEU A 17 7.00 21.35 -2.00
CA LEU A 17 6.18 21.05 -3.18
C LEU A 17 5.32 22.26 -3.58
N GLY A 18 5.62 23.47 -3.09
CA GLY A 18 4.88 24.69 -3.41
C GLY A 18 3.46 24.72 -2.81
N GLY A 19 3.21 23.99 -1.72
CA GLY A 19 1.87 23.91 -1.10
C GLY A 19 0.92 22.93 -1.80
N ALA A 20 1.43 22.08 -2.70
CA ALA A 20 0.64 21.03 -3.33
C ALA A 20 0.05 20.05 -2.31
N ASP A 21 -1.09 19.47 -2.65
CA ASP A 21 -1.70 18.41 -1.84
C ASP A 21 -0.90 17.10 -1.97
N LYS A 22 0.19 16.97 -1.19
CA LYS A 22 1.16 15.86 -1.26
C LYS A 22 0.50 14.48 -1.26
N PRO A 23 -0.40 14.12 -0.33
CA PRO A 23 -1.01 12.78 -0.34
C PRO A 23 -1.90 12.50 -1.55
N GLY A 24 -2.36 13.54 -2.26
CA GLY A 24 -3.10 13.42 -3.51
C GLY A 24 -2.23 13.31 -4.77
N LEU A 25 -0.91 13.50 -4.66
CA LEU A 25 0.01 13.33 -5.78
C LEU A 25 0.04 11.87 -6.23
N ARG A 26 0.12 11.67 -7.54
CA ARG A 26 0.08 10.34 -8.15
C ARG A 26 1.47 9.82 -8.50
N VAL A 27 1.71 8.56 -8.16
CA VAL A 27 2.86 7.75 -8.59
C VAL A 27 2.29 6.46 -9.15
N GLY A 28 2.67 6.06 -10.36
CA GLY A 28 2.10 4.87 -11.03
C GLY A 28 0.56 4.91 -11.16
N GLY A 29 -0.01 6.08 -11.49
CA GLY A 29 -1.46 6.25 -11.65
C GLY A 29 -2.28 6.33 -10.35
N ARG A 30 -1.75 5.91 -9.20
CA ARG A 30 -2.44 5.90 -7.89
C ARG A 30 -1.97 7.03 -6.98
N ALA A 31 -2.89 7.58 -6.18
CA ALA A 31 -2.53 8.60 -5.19
C ALA A 31 -1.64 8.01 -4.09
N LEU A 32 -0.71 8.81 -3.56
CA LEU A 32 0.18 8.37 -2.48
C LEU A 32 -0.61 7.87 -1.25
N LEU A 33 -1.67 8.58 -0.86
CA LEU A 33 -2.55 8.14 0.23
C LEU A 33 -3.15 6.77 -0.05
N ASP A 34 -3.69 6.54 -1.25
CA ASP A 34 -4.35 5.28 -1.60
C ASP A 34 -3.38 4.10 -1.59
N ARG A 35 -2.10 4.31 -1.93
CA ARG A 35 -1.05 3.29 -1.80
C ARG A 35 -0.86 2.86 -0.35
N VAL A 36 -0.78 3.82 0.57
CA VAL A 36 -0.62 3.56 2.00
C VAL A 36 -1.87 2.87 2.58
N LEU A 37 -3.06 3.26 2.12
CA LEU A 37 -4.32 2.61 2.51
C LEU A 37 -4.40 1.16 2.02
N ALA A 38 -3.85 0.86 0.84
CA ALA A 38 -3.79 -0.51 0.33
C ALA A 38 -2.84 -1.39 1.17
N ALA A 39 -1.72 -0.84 1.66
CA ALA A 39 -0.78 -1.56 2.50
C ALA A 39 -1.36 -1.99 3.86
N CYS A 40 -2.41 -1.31 4.35
CA CYS A 40 -3.12 -1.64 5.58
C CYS A 40 -4.61 -1.96 5.36
N ALA A 41 -4.93 -2.60 4.23
CA ALA A 41 -6.31 -2.90 3.85
C ALA A 41 -7.05 -3.81 4.85
N ASP A 42 -6.31 -4.66 5.57
CA ASP A 42 -6.80 -5.60 6.60
C ASP A 42 -6.93 -4.99 8.01
N ALA A 43 -6.65 -3.69 8.18
CA ALA A 43 -6.87 -2.99 9.44
C ALA A 43 -8.36 -2.99 9.82
N GLY A 44 -8.66 -3.21 11.11
CA GLY A 44 -10.03 -3.20 11.64
C GLY A 44 -10.69 -1.83 11.50
N SER A 45 -9.98 -0.78 11.87
CA SER A 45 -10.30 0.61 11.56
C SER A 45 -9.11 1.34 10.94
N THR A 46 -9.37 2.23 9.98
CA THR A 46 -8.36 3.13 9.41
C THR A 46 -8.75 4.58 9.62
N VAL A 47 -7.87 5.31 10.28
CA VAL A 47 -8.02 6.73 10.60
C VAL A 47 -7.03 7.53 9.75
N VAL A 48 -7.52 8.46 8.94
CA VAL A 48 -6.67 9.40 8.20
C VAL A 48 -6.72 10.75 8.89
N VAL A 49 -5.55 11.27 9.28
CA VAL A 49 -5.43 12.56 9.96
C VAL A 49 -4.95 13.62 8.99
N GLY A 50 -5.80 14.60 8.70
CA GLY A 50 -5.49 15.67 7.74
C GLY A 50 -6.73 16.22 7.03
N GLY A 51 -6.51 16.94 5.92
CA GLY A 51 -7.60 17.46 5.10
C GLY A 51 -8.35 16.34 4.37
N ARG A 52 -9.68 16.34 4.45
CA ARG A 52 -10.55 15.37 3.76
C ARG A 52 -10.36 15.41 2.25
N ARG A 53 -10.35 14.23 1.62
CA ARG A 53 -10.27 14.05 0.17
C ARG A 53 -10.88 12.70 -0.26
N PRO A 54 -11.13 12.47 -1.56
CA PRO A 54 -11.52 11.15 -2.05
C PRO A 54 -10.45 10.09 -1.74
N THR A 55 -10.87 8.89 -1.39
CA THR A 55 -10.02 7.72 -1.13
C THR A 55 -10.64 6.49 -1.79
N VAL A 56 -9.82 5.50 -2.16
CA VAL A 56 -10.30 4.24 -2.78
C VAL A 56 -11.16 3.37 -1.87
N ARG A 57 -11.12 3.63 -0.55
CA ARG A 57 -11.91 2.93 0.47
C ARG A 57 -12.43 3.91 1.53
N ALA A 58 -13.45 3.49 2.27
CA ALA A 58 -13.94 4.25 3.42
C ALA A 58 -12.88 4.35 4.52
N VAL A 59 -12.75 5.54 5.12
CA VAL A 59 -11.84 5.83 6.24
C VAL A 59 -12.50 6.75 7.24
N THR A 60 -12.04 6.70 8.49
CA THR A 60 -12.40 7.71 9.51
C THR A 60 -11.48 8.90 9.36
N TRP A 61 -12.04 10.10 9.18
CA TRP A 61 -11.26 11.32 9.10
C TRP A 61 -11.13 11.98 10.47
N ALA A 62 -9.90 12.29 10.86
CA ALA A 62 -9.58 13.07 12.05
C ALA A 62 -8.73 14.29 11.69
N ARG A 63 -8.59 15.23 12.62
CA ARG A 63 -7.73 16.41 12.48
C ARG A 63 -7.15 16.78 13.83
N GLU A 64 -5.88 17.18 13.83
CA GLU A 64 -5.22 17.77 14.98
C GLU A 64 -5.73 19.18 15.28
N GLU A 65 -5.70 19.55 16.56
CA GLU A 65 -6.03 20.88 17.06
C GLU A 65 -4.84 21.42 17.89
N PRO A 66 -4.32 22.62 17.60
CA PRO A 66 -4.63 23.45 16.42
C PRO A 66 -4.19 22.81 15.11
N HIS A 67 -4.84 23.19 14.01
CA HIS A 67 -4.47 22.73 12.69
C HIS A 67 -2.99 23.04 12.39
N GLY A 68 -2.27 22.04 11.87
CA GLY A 68 -0.83 22.19 11.63
C GLY A 68 0.00 22.03 12.90
N GLY A 69 -0.58 21.48 13.98
CA GLY A 69 0.10 21.17 15.25
C GLY A 69 1.21 20.12 15.15
N GLY A 70 1.52 19.61 13.96
CA GLY A 70 2.62 18.69 13.73
C GLY A 70 2.26 17.21 13.95
N PRO A 71 3.21 16.31 13.70
CA PRO A 71 2.93 14.88 13.63
C PRO A 71 2.53 14.26 14.97
N LEU A 72 3.05 14.75 16.10
CA LEU A 72 2.66 14.23 17.41
C LEU A 72 1.20 14.58 17.76
N ALA A 73 0.77 15.82 17.48
CA ALA A 73 -0.62 16.23 17.64
C ALA A 73 -1.56 15.45 16.70
N ALA A 74 -1.11 15.19 15.46
CA ALA A 74 -1.85 14.38 14.50
C ALA A 74 -2.00 12.92 14.97
N LEU A 75 -0.93 12.31 15.49
CA LEU A 75 -1.00 10.99 16.10
C LEU A 75 -1.98 10.95 17.28
N GLY A 76 -1.91 11.94 18.19
CA GLY A 76 -2.87 12.07 19.28
C GLY A 76 -4.32 12.22 18.81
N ALA A 77 -4.54 12.90 17.69
CA ALA A 77 -5.87 13.01 17.08
C ALA A 77 -6.37 11.69 16.50
N GLY A 78 -5.51 10.95 15.80
CA GLY A 78 -5.84 9.63 15.27
C GLY A 78 -6.15 8.61 16.37
N MET A 79 -5.37 8.62 17.47
CA MET A 79 -5.51 7.67 18.58
C MET A 79 -6.87 7.71 19.30
N ARG A 80 -7.62 8.82 19.20
CA ARG A 80 -8.98 8.91 19.75
C ARG A 80 -10.00 8.04 19.02
N HIS A 81 -9.66 7.57 17.82
CA HIS A 81 -10.53 6.77 16.96
C HIS A 81 -10.07 5.32 16.83
N THR A 82 -9.07 4.88 17.62
CA THR A 82 -8.58 3.50 17.63
C THR A 82 -9.00 2.79 18.90
N SER A 83 -9.21 1.48 18.81
CA SER A 83 -9.59 0.60 19.92
C SER A 83 -8.79 -0.70 19.97
N ALA A 84 -8.13 -1.09 18.87
CA ALA A 84 -7.29 -2.28 18.83
C ALA A 84 -6.09 -2.21 19.79
N GLN A 85 -5.56 -3.39 20.12
CA GLN A 85 -4.35 -3.54 20.95
C GLN A 85 -3.10 -3.00 20.24
N TYR A 86 -3.07 -3.10 18.93
CA TYR A 86 -1.97 -2.64 18.08
C TYR A 86 -2.45 -1.54 17.16
N VAL A 87 -1.61 -0.51 17.01
CA VAL A 87 -1.85 0.60 16.09
C VAL A 87 -0.68 0.73 15.13
N VAL A 88 -0.94 0.55 13.85
CA VAL A 88 0.00 0.83 12.77
C VAL A 88 -0.06 2.33 12.46
N VAL A 89 1.08 3.01 12.47
CA VAL A 89 1.19 4.45 12.21
C VAL A 89 2.03 4.66 10.97
N LEU A 90 1.44 5.34 9.96
CA LEU A 90 2.01 5.49 8.62
C LEU A 90 2.00 6.96 8.19
N SER A 91 3.04 7.40 7.50
CA SER A 91 2.99 8.62 6.70
C SER A 91 2.23 8.38 5.39
N ALA A 92 1.52 9.38 4.87
CA ALA A 92 0.68 9.23 3.67
C ALA A 92 1.44 9.32 2.33
N ASP A 93 2.76 9.39 2.36
CA ASP A 93 3.64 9.71 1.25
C ASP A 93 4.68 8.62 0.94
N LEU A 94 4.34 7.37 1.28
CA LEU A 94 5.18 6.19 1.14
C LEU A 94 4.79 5.39 -0.12
N PRO A 95 5.29 5.74 -1.33
CA PRO A 95 4.86 5.13 -2.59
C PRO A 95 5.11 3.62 -2.71
N PHE A 96 6.04 3.07 -1.92
CA PHE A 96 6.45 1.67 -2.02
C PHE A 96 6.15 0.85 -0.75
N LEU A 97 5.36 1.40 0.17
CA LEU A 97 4.94 0.66 1.35
C LEU A 97 4.08 -0.53 0.92
N GLY A 98 4.42 -1.73 1.40
CA GLY A 98 3.68 -2.97 1.13
C GLY A 98 3.12 -3.60 2.41
N ALA A 99 2.13 -4.47 2.24
CA ALA A 99 1.53 -5.21 3.34
C ALA A 99 2.53 -6.12 4.08
N ASP A 100 3.58 -6.59 3.40
CA ASP A 100 4.67 -7.35 4.02
C ASP A 100 5.44 -6.53 5.06
N THR A 101 5.65 -5.24 4.83
CA THR A 101 6.27 -4.34 5.81
C THR A 101 5.40 -4.23 7.06
N VAL A 102 4.09 -4.06 6.88
CA VAL A 102 3.13 -4.01 8.01
C VAL A 102 3.13 -5.32 8.79
N ARG A 103 3.11 -6.47 8.10
CA ARG A 103 3.21 -7.79 8.72
C ARG A 103 4.51 -7.98 9.50
N ALA A 104 5.64 -7.54 8.97
CA ALA A 104 6.93 -7.64 9.64
C ALA A 104 6.97 -6.81 10.93
N LEU A 105 6.44 -5.59 10.91
CA LEU A 105 6.32 -4.73 12.10
C LEU A 105 5.41 -5.35 13.18
N LEU A 106 4.27 -5.91 12.77
CA LEU A 106 3.35 -6.61 13.67
C LEU A 106 4.01 -7.85 14.30
N ALA A 107 4.74 -8.63 13.50
CA ALA A 107 5.47 -9.80 13.99
C ALA A 107 6.57 -9.43 14.98
N ALA A 108 7.31 -8.35 14.72
CA ALA A 108 8.35 -7.84 15.62
C ALA A 108 7.79 -7.29 16.95
N SER A 109 6.50 -6.93 16.98
CA SER A 109 5.78 -6.43 18.16
C SER A 109 4.90 -7.50 18.83
N ALA A 110 5.09 -8.79 18.50
CA ALA A 110 4.25 -9.87 18.99
C ALA A 110 4.25 -9.96 20.53
N PRO A 111 3.18 -10.51 21.16
CA PRO A 111 3.14 -10.71 22.60
C PRO A 111 4.34 -11.49 23.13
N GLY A 112 4.85 -11.12 24.31
CA GLY A 112 5.99 -11.79 24.96
C GLY A 112 7.37 -11.25 24.58
N THR A 113 7.47 -10.35 23.61
CA THR A 113 8.72 -9.66 23.23
C THR A 113 9.20 -8.63 24.26
N GLY A 114 8.29 -8.11 25.08
CA GLY A 114 8.58 -7.07 26.07
C GLY A 114 8.76 -5.66 25.47
N VAL A 115 8.49 -5.48 24.18
CA VAL A 115 8.57 -4.16 23.52
C VAL A 115 7.21 -3.47 23.46
N ASP A 116 7.23 -2.14 23.43
CA ASP A 116 6.07 -1.28 23.27
C ASP A 116 5.72 -1.05 21.79
N GLY A 117 6.59 -1.46 20.87
CA GLY A 117 6.36 -1.38 19.43
C GLY A 117 7.58 -1.72 18.59
N ALA A 118 7.40 -1.59 17.28
CA ALA A 118 8.41 -1.78 16.26
C ALA A 118 8.37 -0.60 15.28
N LEU A 119 9.51 -0.14 14.82
CA LEU A 119 9.59 0.86 13.74
C LEU A 119 10.59 0.43 12.67
N CYS A 120 10.37 0.93 11.46
CA CYS A 120 11.33 0.77 10.38
C CYS A 120 12.56 1.66 10.60
N THR A 121 13.70 1.22 10.09
CA THR A 121 14.88 2.08 9.89
C THR A 121 15.20 2.18 8.41
N ASP A 122 15.60 3.37 7.95
CA ASP A 122 16.11 3.54 6.58
C ASP A 122 17.52 2.95 6.40
N GLU A 123 18.07 3.02 5.18
CA GLU A 123 19.42 2.51 4.88
C GLU A 123 20.52 3.21 5.69
N GLY A 124 20.28 4.43 6.14
CA GLY A 124 21.18 5.19 7.01
C GLY A 124 21.04 4.82 8.49
N GLY A 125 20.18 3.87 8.83
CA GLY A 125 19.89 3.46 10.20
C GLY A 125 19.05 4.46 10.98
N ARG A 126 18.41 5.43 10.31
CA ARG A 126 17.54 6.40 10.98
C ARG A 126 16.17 5.79 11.23
N ASP A 127 15.70 5.96 12.46
CA ASP A 127 14.37 5.52 12.89
C ASP A 127 13.26 6.26 12.13
N GLN A 128 12.25 5.51 11.70
CA GLN A 128 11.08 5.98 10.95
C GLN A 128 9.82 5.81 11.82
N PRO A 129 9.52 6.77 12.72
CA PRO A 129 8.41 6.64 13.68
C PRO A 129 7.01 6.70 13.02
N LEU A 130 6.95 7.06 11.74
CA LEU A 130 5.74 7.04 10.92
C LEU A 130 5.76 5.89 9.90
N VAL A 131 6.54 4.85 10.19
CA VAL A 131 6.47 3.53 9.56
C VAL A 131 6.64 2.51 10.68
N ALA A 132 5.61 2.42 11.53
CA ALA A 132 5.72 1.75 12.82
C ALA A 132 4.44 1.05 13.26
N VAL A 133 4.59 0.08 14.17
CA VAL A 133 3.53 -0.51 14.98
C VAL A 133 3.79 -0.14 16.43
N TYR A 134 2.75 0.32 17.11
CA TYR A 134 2.78 0.61 18.54
C TYR A 134 1.74 -0.22 19.27
N ARG A 135 2.06 -0.64 20.50
CA ARG A 135 1.06 -1.12 21.46
C ARG A 135 0.24 0.06 21.92
N ALA A 136 -1.08 -0.09 21.87
CA ALA A 136 -1.99 1.04 22.04
C ALA A 136 -2.00 1.59 23.47
N GLU A 137 -1.80 0.75 24.49
CA GLU A 137 -1.79 1.22 25.90
C GLU A 137 -0.56 2.08 26.21
N PRO A 138 0.70 1.62 25.99
CA PRO A 138 1.87 2.46 26.23
C PRO A 138 1.83 3.74 25.41
N LEU A 139 1.43 3.64 24.13
CA LEU A 139 1.31 4.80 23.26
C LEU A 139 0.31 5.84 23.81
N ARG A 140 -0.89 5.43 24.25
CA ARG A 140 -1.88 6.35 24.83
C ARG A 140 -1.37 6.97 26.14
N ARG A 141 -0.69 6.18 26.98
CA ARG A 141 -0.12 6.64 28.24
C ARG A 141 0.92 7.74 27.99
N GLU A 142 1.90 7.50 27.14
CA GLU A 142 2.97 8.47 26.87
C GLU A 142 2.44 9.73 26.17
N LEU A 143 1.48 9.60 25.25
CA LEU A 143 0.79 10.76 24.67
C LEU A 143 0.07 11.61 25.75
N ALA A 144 -0.57 10.97 26.72
CA ALA A 144 -1.25 11.69 27.81
C ALA A 144 -0.26 12.38 28.75
N LEU A 145 0.86 11.71 29.08
CA LEU A 145 1.92 12.29 29.92
C LEU A 145 2.55 13.51 29.26
N LEU A 146 2.93 13.40 27.98
CA LEU A 146 3.50 14.52 27.22
C LEU A 146 2.51 15.70 27.11
N ALA A 147 1.23 15.42 26.88
CA ALA A 147 0.21 16.46 26.83
C ALA A 147 0.04 17.17 28.18
N ALA A 148 0.11 16.44 29.30
CA ALA A 148 0.02 17.01 30.63
C ALA A 148 1.26 17.84 30.99
N GLU A 149 2.45 17.38 30.62
CA GLU A 149 3.73 18.07 30.88
C GLU A 149 3.86 19.36 30.08
N HIS A 150 3.50 19.35 28.80
CA HIS A 150 3.72 20.48 27.89
C HIS A 150 2.48 21.35 27.64
N GLY A 151 1.34 21.03 28.27
CA GLY A 151 0.07 21.74 28.06
C GLY A 151 -0.58 21.45 26.69
N GLY A 152 -0.14 20.40 26.00
CA GLY A 152 -0.63 19.98 24.68
C GLY A 152 0.42 19.22 23.87
N LEU A 153 0.03 18.68 22.72
CA LEU A 153 0.93 17.95 21.80
C LEU A 153 1.41 18.80 20.62
N ALA A 154 0.90 20.01 20.48
CA ALA A 154 1.15 20.86 19.32
C ALA A 154 2.60 21.35 19.27
N GLY A 155 3.23 21.22 18.10
CA GLY A 155 4.62 21.64 17.87
C GLY A 155 5.68 20.72 18.47
N LEU A 156 5.28 19.69 19.22
CA LEU A 156 6.21 18.74 19.81
C LEU A 156 6.74 17.74 18.77
N PRO A 157 8.04 17.40 18.82
CA PRO A 157 8.62 16.42 17.92
C PRO A 157 8.26 14.99 18.37
N LEU A 158 8.04 14.08 17.40
CA LEU A 158 7.78 12.66 17.67
C LEU A 158 8.86 11.99 18.51
N ARG A 159 10.10 12.49 18.48
CA ARG A 159 11.21 11.90 19.25
C ARG A 159 10.94 11.85 20.76
N LEU A 160 10.19 12.82 21.31
CA LEU A 160 9.83 12.81 22.73
C LEU A 160 9.05 11.53 23.07
N LEU A 161 8.07 11.20 22.24
CA LEU A 161 7.30 9.97 22.39
C LEU A 161 8.16 8.72 22.22
N THR A 162 9.00 8.67 21.18
CA THR A 162 9.80 7.46 20.93
C THR A 162 10.89 7.21 21.95
N HIS A 163 11.34 8.24 22.67
CA HIS A 163 12.31 8.09 23.76
C HIS A 163 11.71 7.42 25.00
N GLU A 164 10.40 7.58 25.23
CA GLU A 164 9.68 6.98 26.36
C GLU A 164 9.19 5.54 26.07
N LEU A 165 9.32 5.07 24.83
CA LEU A 165 8.84 3.75 24.41
C LEU A 165 10.00 2.78 24.19
N THR A 166 9.81 1.54 24.62
CA THR A 166 10.74 0.44 24.30
C THR A 166 10.45 -0.06 22.88
N LEU A 167 11.25 0.35 21.90
CA LEU A 167 11.00 0.08 20.48
C LEU A 167 12.06 -0.84 19.88
N CYS A 168 11.62 -1.86 19.12
CA CYS A 168 12.51 -2.64 18.28
C CYS A 168 12.63 -2.03 16.87
N ARG A 169 13.79 -2.22 16.26
CA ARG A 169 14.11 -1.72 14.91
C ARG A 169 13.98 -2.86 13.92
N VAL A 170 13.16 -2.65 12.89
CA VAL A 170 12.98 -3.58 11.79
C VAL A 170 13.64 -2.96 10.56
N PRO A 171 14.66 -3.59 9.96
CA PRO A 171 15.23 -3.10 8.72
C PRO A 171 14.13 -3.02 7.65
N ALA A 172 13.86 -1.81 7.16
CA ALA A 172 13.04 -1.66 5.97
C ALA A 172 13.83 -2.15 4.77
N GLY A 173 13.16 -2.78 3.80
CA GLY A 173 13.75 -2.82 2.45
C GLY A 173 14.00 -1.38 1.97
N PRO A 174 14.95 -1.15 1.04
CA PRO A 174 15.37 0.19 0.59
C PRO A 174 14.24 1.16 0.23
N LEU A 175 13.09 0.61 -0.17
CA LEU A 175 11.94 1.35 -0.66
C LEU A 175 10.83 1.53 0.38
N ALA A 176 10.74 0.67 1.41
CA ALA A 176 9.55 0.63 2.27
C ALA A 176 9.39 1.88 3.17
N SER A 177 10.49 2.57 3.47
CA SER A 177 10.51 3.86 4.18
C SER A 177 10.80 5.06 3.28
N PHE A 178 10.80 4.89 1.96
CA PHE A 178 11.04 5.99 1.03
C PHE A 178 9.82 6.92 1.03
N ASP A 179 10.02 8.18 1.42
CA ASP A 179 8.99 9.22 1.44
C ASP A 179 9.21 10.28 0.35
N CYS A 180 8.12 10.80 -0.22
CA CYS A 180 8.20 11.72 -1.35
C CYS A 180 8.19 13.21 -0.96
N ASP A 181 9.21 13.72 -0.29
CA ASP A 181 9.25 15.10 0.25
C ASP A 181 9.39 16.24 -0.77
N THR A 182 9.93 15.95 -1.94
CA THR A 182 10.25 16.92 -3.00
C THR A 182 9.74 16.47 -4.37
N TRP A 183 9.73 17.39 -5.34
CA TRP A 183 9.38 17.04 -6.72
C TRP A 183 10.36 16.03 -7.34
N GLU A 184 11.62 16.06 -6.92
CA GLU A 184 12.63 15.10 -7.34
C GLU A 184 12.34 13.70 -6.77
N ASP A 185 11.87 13.61 -5.52
CA ASP A 185 11.46 12.33 -4.93
C ASP A 185 10.25 11.74 -5.66
N ILE A 186 9.28 12.58 -6.05
CA ILE A 186 8.12 12.16 -6.84
C ILE A 186 8.55 11.66 -8.23
N ALA A 187 9.48 12.37 -8.89
CA ALA A 187 10.00 11.98 -10.19
C ALA A 187 10.76 10.65 -10.10
N SER A 188 11.62 10.51 -9.08
CA SER A 188 12.37 9.29 -8.78
C SER A 188 11.44 8.13 -8.47
N ALA A 189 10.38 8.37 -7.68
CA ALA A 189 9.37 7.35 -7.39
C ALA A 189 8.67 6.88 -8.67
N ARG A 190 8.27 7.82 -9.54
CA ARG A 190 7.64 7.49 -10.84
C ARG A 190 8.57 6.72 -11.76
N ALA A 191 9.86 7.03 -11.77
CA ALA A 191 10.86 6.30 -12.56
C ALA A 191 11.05 4.87 -12.02
N ARG A 192 11.26 4.72 -10.70
CA ARG A 192 11.44 3.41 -10.05
C ARG A 192 10.25 2.48 -10.25
N ILE A 193 9.03 3.00 -10.16
CA ILE A 193 7.83 2.22 -10.46
C ILE A 193 7.88 1.66 -11.88
N ARG A 194 8.36 2.44 -12.85
CA ARG A 194 8.49 2.02 -14.26
C ARG A 194 9.58 0.98 -14.48
N GLU A 195 10.55 0.87 -13.59
CA GLU A 195 11.72 -0.02 -13.75
C GLU A 195 11.55 -1.38 -13.05
N HIS A 196 10.79 -1.46 -11.95
CA HIS A 196 10.82 -2.61 -11.04
C HIS A 196 9.95 -3.83 -11.39
N GLY A 197 9.47 -4.00 -12.62
CA GLY A 197 8.69 -5.20 -13.02
C GLY A 197 7.28 -5.30 -12.39
N THR A 198 7.01 -4.55 -11.32
CA THR A 198 5.69 -4.31 -10.74
C THR A 198 4.84 -3.36 -11.58
N VAL A 199 5.40 -2.73 -12.62
CA VAL A 199 4.64 -1.87 -13.57
C VAL A 199 3.38 -2.57 -14.03
N LEU A 200 3.49 -3.86 -14.35
CA LEU A 200 2.36 -4.59 -14.89
C LEU A 200 1.31 -4.83 -13.82
N ASP A 201 1.68 -5.27 -12.61
CA ASP A 201 0.73 -5.47 -11.51
C ASP A 201 0.08 -4.15 -11.09
N GLU A 202 0.85 -3.06 -11.06
CA GLU A 202 0.35 -1.73 -10.76
C GLU A 202 -0.56 -1.19 -11.85
N TRP A 203 -0.20 -1.40 -13.12
CA TRP A 203 -1.01 -1.02 -14.27
C TRP A 203 -2.30 -1.81 -14.29
N ILE A 204 -2.24 -3.13 -14.06
CA ILE A 204 -3.41 -3.99 -13.95
C ILE A 204 -4.31 -3.52 -12.82
N THR A 205 -3.75 -3.19 -11.65
CA THR A 205 -4.54 -2.66 -10.52
C THR A 205 -5.23 -1.35 -10.92
N ALA A 206 -4.49 -0.41 -11.53
CA ALA A 206 -5.07 0.87 -11.94
C ALA A 206 -6.17 0.70 -13.01
N VAL A 207 -6.01 -0.22 -13.95
CA VAL A 207 -7.03 -0.54 -14.97
C VAL A 207 -8.24 -1.22 -14.35
N LYS A 208 -8.05 -2.14 -13.39
CA LYS A 208 -9.14 -2.77 -12.63
C LYS A 208 -9.97 -1.72 -11.90
N ASP A 209 -9.31 -0.79 -11.20
CA ASP A 209 -9.97 0.30 -10.47
C ASP A 209 -10.76 1.20 -11.42
N GLU A 210 -10.16 1.64 -12.53
CA GLU A 210 -10.82 2.53 -13.51
C GLU A 210 -12.02 1.86 -14.19
N LEU A 211 -11.94 0.56 -14.45
CA LEU A 211 -13.02 -0.20 -15.10
C LEU A 211 -14.02 -0.80 -14.11
N GLY A 212 -13.80 -0.67 -12.80
CA GLY A 212 -14.64 -1.27 -11.76
C GLY A 212 -14.65 -2.80 -11.78
N ILE A 213 -13.52 -3.42 -12.11
CA ILE A 213 -13.38 -4.88 -12.27
C ILE A 213 -12.73 -5.48 -11.01
N ASP A 214 -13.47 -6.34 -10.31
CA ASP A 214 -12.92 -7.19 -9.24
C ASP A 214 -12.71 -8.62 -9.76
N LEU A 215 -11.56 -8.84 -10.38
CA LEU A 215 -11.20 -10.15 -10.95
C LEU A 215 -9.75 -10.47 -10.62
N ASP A 216 -9.54 -11.49 -9.79
CA ASP A 216 -8.21 -11.95 -9.39
C ASP A 216 -7.67 -13.00 -10.37
N VAL A 217 -7.21 -12.57 -11.54
CA VAL A 217 -6.61 -13.47 -12.54
C VAL A 217 -5.13 -13.64 -12.29
N ASP A 218 -4.64 -14.87 -12.46
CA ASP A 218 -3.21 -15.14 -12.62
C ASP A 218 -2.65 -14.46 -13.88
N THR A 219 -2.00 -13.31 -13.68
CA THR A 219 -1.36 -12.54 -14.76
C THR A 219 -0.28 -13.37 -15.48
N GLY A 220 0.47 -14.19 -14.76
CA GLY A 220 1.53 -15.03 -15.32
C GLY A 220 0.96 -16.00 -16.35
N LEU A 221 -0.14 -16.67 -16.00
CA LEU A 221 -0.86 -17.56 -16.90
C LEU A 221 -1.32 -16.87 -18.19
N LEU A 222 -1.84 -15.65 -18.10
CA LEU A 222 -2.27 -14.89 -19.28
C LEU A 222 -1.10 -14.43 -20.16
N LEU A 223 0.03 -14.06 -19.55
CA LEU A 223 1.24 -13.68 -20.29
C LEU A 223 1.90 -14.87 -20.98
N ASP A 224 1.92 -16.03 -20.32
CA ASP A 224 2.42 -17.27 -20.93
C ASP A 224 1.52 -17.70 -22.08
N LEU A 225 0.19 -17.62 -21.93
CA LEU A 225 -0.74 -17.84 -23.04
C LEU A 225 -0.49 -16.88 -24.21
N ALA A 226 -0.29 -15.58 -23.92
CA ALA A 226 0.01 -14.60 -24.94
C ALA A 226 1.33 -14.93 -25.66
N ARG A 227 2.34 -15.38 -24.92
CA ARG A 227 3.61 -15.86 -25.47
C ARG A 227 3.39 -17.07 -26.38
N ASP A 228 2.67 -18.08 -25.93
CA ASP A 228 2.42 -19.31 -26.69
C ASP A 228 1.65 -19.01 -27.98
N ALA A 229 0.63 -18.16 -27.93
CA ALA A 229 -0.10 -17.73 -29.12
C ALA A 229 0.77 -16.92 -30.09
N ALA A 230 1.63 -16.02 -29.58
CA ALA A 230 2.54 -15.24 -30.42
C ALA A 230 3.56 -16.11 -31.17
N HIS A 231 4.07 -17.15 -30.53
CA HIS A 231 5.10 -18.02 -31.09
C HIS A 231 4.51 -19.18 -31.91
N GLY A 232 3.43 -19.80 -31.44
CA GLY A 232 2.81 -20.98 -32.06
C GLY A 232 1.81 -20.67 -33.16
N VAL A 233 1.26 -19.45 -33.22
CA VAL A 233 0.28 -19.04 -34.24
C VAL A 233 0.83 -17.88 -35.08
N ALA A 234 0.91 -16.68 -34.49
CA ALA A 234 1.47 -15.48 -35.09
C ALA A 234 1.54 -14.36 -34.05
N ARG A 235 2.45 -13.38 -34.20
CA ARG A 235 2.59 -12.27 -33.24
C ARG A 235 1.27 -11.55 -32.89
N PRO A 236 0.35 -11.23 -33.83
CA PRO A 236 -0.93 -10.60 -33.50
C PRO A 236 -1.91 -11.50 -32.72
N ALA A 237 -1.68 -12.81 -32.67
CA ALA A 237 -2.55 -13.74 -31.96
C ALA A 237 -2.49 -13.56 -30.43
N ALA A 238 -1.39 -13.01 -29.89
CA ALA A 238 -1.24 -12.74 -28.46
C ALA A 238 -2.40 -11.89 -27.88
N PRO A 239 -2.59 -10.61 -28.28
CA PRO A 239 -3.65 -9.77 -27.72
C PRO A 239 -5.06 -10.26 -28.07
N LEU A 240 -5.25 -10.90 -29.22
CA LEU A 240 -6.56 -11.41 -29.65
C LEU A 240 -6.98 -12.62 -28.80
N THR A 241 -6.04 -13.51 -28.50
CA THR A 241 -6.30 -14.72 -27.71
C THR A 241 -6.64 -14.36 -26.26
N THR A 242 -5.87 -13.45 -25.64
CA THR A 242 -6.16 -13.00 -24.27
C THR A 242 -7.48 -12.24 -24.16
N PHE A 243 -7.84 -11.42 -25.16
CA PHE A 243 -9.16 -10.78 -25.24
C PHE A 243 -10.30 -11.81 -25.32
N LEU A 244 -10.17 -12.83 -26.17
CA LEU A 244 -11.19 -13.87 -26.33
C LEU A 244 -11.34 -14.73 -25.07
N VAL A 245 -10.25 -15.02 -24.36
CA VAL A 245 -10.29 -15.69 -23.05
C VAL A 245 -11.07 -14.84 -22.05
N GLY A 246 -10.77 -13.54 -21.94
CA GLY A 246 -11.50 -12.61 -21.09
C GLY A 246 -12.99 -12.50 -21.45
N TYR A 247 -13.30 -12.42 -22.74
CA TYR A 247 -14.68 -12.37 -23.25
C TYR A 247 -15.44 -13.67 -22.98
N ALA A 248 -14.81 -14.83 -23.17
CA ALA A 248 -15.41 -16.14 -22.89
C ALA A 248 -15.69 -16.31 -21.39
N ALA A 249 -14.75 -15.88 -20.54
CA ALA A 249 -14.95 -15.85 -19.10
C ALA A 249 -16.14 -14.93 -18.75
N GLY A 250 -16.18 -13.70 -19.27
CA GLY A 250 -17.29 -12.76 -19.07
C GLY A 250 -18.65 -13.30 -19.54
N LYS A 251 -18.70 -14.03 -20.66
CA LYS A 251 -19.95 -14.66 -21.15
C LYS A 251 -20.43 -15.82 -20.27
N ALA A 252 -19.51 -16.58 -19.68
CA ALA A 252 -19.85 -17.63 -18.71
C ALA A 252 -20.29 -17.04 -17.35
N SER A 253 -20.04 -15.75 -17.12
CA SER A 253 -20.19 -15.04 -15.85
C SER A 253 -21.54 -14.36 -15.64
N GLY A 254 -22.65 -14.95 -16.07
CA GLY A 254 -23.98 -14.47 -15.63
C GLY A 254 -24.07 -14.27 -14.10
N ASP A 255 -23.23 -14.97 -13.33
CA ASP A 255 -23.11 -14.91 -11.87
C ASP A 255 -21.65 -14.77 -11.35
N GLY A 256 -20.82 -13.89 -11.94
CA GLY A 256 -19.50 -13.55 -11.38
C GLY A 256 -18.42 -14.62 -11.57
N GLY A 257 -17.94 -14.79 -12.81
CA GLY A 257 -16.94 -15.78 -13.15
C GLY A 257 -15.63 -15.52 -12.43
N GLY A 258 -15.32 -16.44 -11.52
CA GLY A 258 -14.10 -16.41 -10.74
C GLY A 258 -12.84 -16.74 -11.56
N PRO A 259 -11.68 -16.70 -10.88
CA PRO A 259 -10.36 -16.98 -11.45
C PRO A 259 -10.27 -18.32 -12.21
N GLU A 260 -11.03 -19.31 -11.76
CA GLU A 260 -11.04 -20.66 -12.33
C GLU A 260 -11.55 -20.72 -13.78
N VAL A 261 -12.55 -19.90 -14.12
CA VAL A 261 -13.11 -19.87 -15.49
C VAL A 261 -12.09 -19.29 -16.46
N VAL A 262 -11.38 -18.25 -16.02
CA VAL A 262 -10.30 -17.63 -16.79
C VAL A 262 -9.15 -18.63 -16.97
N ALA A 263 -8.76 -19.32 -15.89
CA ALA A 263 -7.70 -20.33 -15.95
C ALA A 263 -8.05 -21.50 -16.89
N GLU A 264 -9.30 -21.95 -16.88
CA GLU A 264 -9.78 -23.00 -17.78
C GLU A 264 -9.79 -22.55 -19.25
N ALA A 265 -10.30 -21.34 -19.53
CA ALA A 265 -10.27 -20.78 -20.87
C ALA A 265 -8.84 -20.57 -21.39
N ALA A 266 -7.93 -20.11 -20.51
CA ALA A 266 -6.52 -19.95 -20.83
C ALA A 266 -5.85 -21.29 -21.17
N ARG A 267 -6.08 -22.35 -20.38
CA ARG A 267 -5.55 -23.70 -20.67
C ARG A 267 -6.01 -24.23 -22.02
N LYS A 268 -7.30 -24.07 -22.36
CA LYS A 268 -7.84 -24.50 -23.66
C LYS A 268 -7.20 -23.77 -24.83
N ALA A 269 -7.01 -22.45 -24.69
CA ALA A 269 -6.39 -21.63 -25.70
C ALA A 269 -4.89 -21.95 -25.87
N ALA A 270 -4.15 -22.18 -24.79
CA ALA A 270 -2.74 -22.57 -24.82
C ALA A 270 -2.56 -23.93 -25.53
N ALA A 271 -3.37 -24.92 -25.17
CA ALA A 271 -3.35 -26.23 -25.83
C ALA A 271 -3.67 -26.14 -27.33
N LEU A 272 -4.52 -25.19 -27.76
CA LEU A 272 -4.82 -24.96 -29.17
C LEU A 272 -3.62 -24.31 -29.89
N ALA A 273 -2.97 -23.32 -29.28
CA ALA A 273 -1.78 -22.67 -29.84
C ALA A 273 -0.62 -23.66 -30.03
N LEU A 274 -0.41 -24.57 -29.07
CA LEU A 274 0.61 -25.62 -29.18
C LEU A 274 0.34 -26.58 -30.36
N ARG A 275 -0.91 -27.04 -30.52
CA ARG A 275 -1.25 -27.90 -31.67
C ARG A 275 -1.02 -27.20 -33.01
N TRP A 276 -1.33 -25.91 -33.10
CA TRP A 276 -1.03 -25.11 -34.29
C TRP A 276 0.47 -24.99 -34.57
N ALA A 277 1.28 -24.88 -33.52
CA ALA A 277 2.74 -24.87 -33.64
C ALA A 277 3.28 -26.21 -34.16
N ASP A 278 2.74 -27.33 -33.66
CA ASP A 278 3.15 -28.68 -34.06
C ASP A 278 2.77 -29.00 -35.52
N GLU A 279 1.60 -28.51 -35.97
CA GLU A 279 1.15 -28.61 -37.36
C GLU A 279 2.03 -27.80 -38.32
N THR A 280 2.56 -26.67 -37.87
CA THR A 280 3.43 -25.80 -38.68
C THR A 280 4.92 -26.15 -38.57
N GLY A 281 5.31 -26.91 -37.54
CA GLY A 281 6.67 -27.38 -37.28
C GLY A 281 6.99 -28.80 -37.77
N SER A 282 5.99 -29.55 -38.27
CA SER A 282 6.21 -30.84 -38.93
C SER A 282 6.65 -30.62 -40.38
N PRO A 283 7.76 -31.25 -40.84
CA PRO A 283 8.34 -31.02 -42.17
C PRO A 283 7.44 -31.45 -43.34
#